data_AF-A0A292PXK8-F1
#
_entry.id   AF-A0A292PXK8-F1
#
_cell.length_a   1.000
_cell.length_b   1.000
_cell.length_c   1.000
_cell.angle_alpha   90.00
_cell.angle_beta   90.00
_cell.angle_gamma   90.00
#
_symmetry.space_group_name_H-M   'P 1'
#
loop_
_entity.id
_entity.type
_entity.pdbx_description
1 polymer ?
#
loop_
_entity_poly.entity_id
_entity_poly.type
_entity_poly.pdbx_seq_one_letter_code
_entity_poly.pdbx_strand_id
1 'polypeptide(L)'
;MLKIAISSVPQVSVCLDALDECLPKHLPQLLECLRDIALGCPRTRIFFTGRPHVKEDIQRYFSRAILLPIRPNTDDITSYVEMRLARDAEPEAMNENLLADIIRTISEQISDIFLLVSICTDTILGRVTIHQRRRKLEEMAKGNGLSGAC
;
A
#
# COMPACT_ATOMS: atom_id res chain seq x y z
N MET A 1 -17.44 29.15 3.05
CA MET A 1 -16.01 29.56 3.10
C MET A 1 -15.13 28.76 2.15
N LEU A 2 -15.12 27.41 2.20
CA LEU A 2 -14.27 26.60 1.32
C LEU A 2 -14.50 26.83 -0.18
N LYS A 3 -15.75 26.85 -0.65
CA LYS A 3 -16.08 27.13 -2.08
C LYS A 3 -15.59 28.51 -2.56
N ILE A 4 -15.60 29.51 -1.68
CA ILE A 4 -15.12 30.87 -2.00
C ILE A 4 -13.60 30.85 -2.16
N ALA A 5 -12.89 30.20 -1.22
CA ALA A 5 -11.44 30.02 -1.30
C ALA A 5 -11.05 29.25 -2.58
N ILE A 6 -11.73 28.15 -2.88
CA ILE A 6 -11.50 27.35 -4.10
C ILE A 6 -11.71 28.19 -5.36
N SER A 7 -12.75 29.01 -5.40
CA SER A 7 -13.07 29.85 -6.57
C SER A 7 -12.05 30.96 -6.80
N SER A 8 -11.27 31.33 -5.77
CA SER A 8 -10.23 32.36 -5.87
C SER A 8 -8.92 31.84 -6.46
N VAL A 9 -8.77 30.52 -6.59
CA VAL A 9 -7.55 29.87 -7.07
C VAL A 9 -7.78 29.27 -8.47
N PRO A 10 -6.83 29.37 -9.42
CA PRO A 10 -7.01 28.85 -10.77
C PRO A 10 -7.28 27.35 -10.86
N GLN A 11 -6.76 26.55 -9.91
CA GLN A 11 -6.97 25.12 -9.83
C GLN A 11 -6.78 24.66 -8.39
N VAL A 12 -7.62 23.72 -7.95
CA VAL A 12 -7.51 23.10 -6.62
C VAL A 12 -7.54 21.59 -6.77
N SER A 13 -6.61 20.89 -6.11
CA SER A 13 -6.65 19.44 -5.96
C SER A 13 -6.96 19.10 -4.51
N VAL A 14 -7.98 18.28 -4.30
CA VAL A 14 -8.34 17.74 -2.98
C VAL A 14 -7.99 16.26 -2.98
N CYS A 15 -7.13 15.85 -2.06
CA CYS A 15 -6.76 14.45 -1.87
C CYS A 15 -7.30 13.98 -0.52
N LEU A 16 -8.10 12.92 -0.53
CA LEU A 16 -8.56 12.24 0.68
C LEU A 16 -7.89 10.88 0.74
N ASP A 17 -7.13 10.66 1.80
CA ASP A 17 -6.49 9.38 2.07
C ASP A 17 -7.42 8.47 2.88
N ALA A 18 -7.32 7.15 2.66
CA ALA A 18 -8.01 6.10 3.41
C ALA A 18 -9.52 6.33 3.58
N LEU A 19 -10.23 6.60 2.48
CA LEU A 19 -11.67 6.88 2.51
C LEU A 19 -12.49 5.73 3.14
N ASP A 20 -11.99 4.50 3.04
CA ASP A 20 -12.58 3.32 3.66
C ASP A 20 -12.57 3.31 5.19
N GLU A 21 -11.77 4.16 5.83
CA GLU A 21 -11.80 4.34 7.28
C GLU A 21 -12.93 5.28 7.74
N CYS A 22 -13.63 5.93 6.80
CA CYS A 22 -14.79 6.76 7.11
C CYS A 22 -15.93 5.88 7.62
N LEU A 23 -16.48 6.24 8.79
CA LEU A 23 -17.63 5.50 9.35
C LEU A 23 -18.79 5.47 8.32
N PRO A 24 -19.44 4.30 8.12
CA PRO A 24 -20.49 4.17 7.11
C PRO A 24 -21.63 5.18 7.24
N LYS A 25 -21.93 5.63 8.46
CA LYS A 25 -22.95 6.66 8.73
C LYS A 25 -22.58 8.07 8.24
N HIS A 26 -21.29 8.36 8.03
CA HIS A 26 -20.79 9.68 7.63
C HIS A 26 -20.36 9.73 6.16
N LEU A 27 -19.96 8.60 5.59
CA LEU A 27 -19.50 8.50 4.21
C LEU A 27 -20.49 9.10 3.18
N PRO A 28 -21.81 8.83 3.24
CA PRO A 28 -22.77 9.42 2.30
C PRO A 28 -22.76 10.95 2.29
N GLN A 29 -22.76 11.57 3.48
CA GLN A 29 -22.77 13.03 3.62
C GLN A 29 -21.44 13.65 3.16
N LEU A 30 -20.33 12.98 3.42
CA LEU A 30 -19.01 13.41 2.94
C LEU A 30 -18.97 13.39 1.40
N LEU A 31 -19.40 12.31 0.76
CA LEU A 31 -19.40 12.17 -0.69
C LEU A 31 -20.34 13.18 -1.36
N GLU A 32 -21.49 13.46 -0.75
CA GLU A 32 -22.41 14.49 -1.22
C GLU A 32 -21.76 15.88 -1.18
N CYS A 33 -21.14 16.26 -0.06
CA CYS A 33 -20.42 17.52 0.06
C CYS A 33 -19.31 17.68 -0.99
N LEU A 34 -18.55 16.61 -1.24
CA LEU A 34 -17.46 16.62 -2.22
C LEU A 34 -17.97 16.70 -3.64
N ARG A 35 -19.08 16.02 -3.95
CA ARG A 35 -19.76 16.12 -5.24
C ARG A 35 -20.24 17.55 -5.49
N ASP A 36 -20.82 18.19 -4.48
CA ASP A 36 -21.28 19.58 -4.57
C ASP A 36 -20.14 20.57 -4.80
N ILE A 37 -18.95 20.28 -4.28
CA ILE A 37 -17.74 21.06 -4.57
C ILE A 37 -17.30 20.83 -6.01
N ALA A 38 -17.22 19.59 -6.47
CA ALA A 38 -16.82 19.27 -7.85
C ALA A 38 -17.77 19.88 -8.89
N LEU A 39 -19.07 19.90 -8.62
CA LEU A 39 -20.09 20.50 -9.50
C LEU A 39 -20.07 22.03 -9.45
N GLY A 40 -19.92 22.61 -8.26
CA GLY A 40 -19.90 24.08 -8.09
C GLY A 40 -18.59 24.73 -8.51
N CYS A 41 -17.50 23.97 -8.54
CA CYS A 41 -16.16 24.47 -8.84
C CYS A 41 -15.49 23.56 -9.90
N PRO A 42 -15.71 23.80 -11.21
CA PRO A 42 -15.29 22.88 -12.27
C PRO A 42 -13.76 22.75 -12.43
N ARG A 43 -12.98 23.59 -11.74
CA ARG A 43 -11.51 23.52 -11.71
C ARG A 43 -10.98 22.69 -10.55
N THR A 44 -11.86 22.15 -9.71
CA THR A 44 -11.50 21.28 -8.60
C THR A 44 -11.32 19.85 -9.10
N ARG A 45 -10.18 19.24 -8.77
CA ARG A 45 -9.90 17.82 -8.98
C ARG A 45 -9.95 17.13 -7.62
N ILE A 46 -10.65 16.00 -7.55
CA ILE A 46 -10.78 15.24 -6.30
C ILE A 46 -10.15 13.87 -6.52
N PHE A 47 -9.28 13.48 -5.60
CA PHE A 47 -8.60 12.20 -5.57
C PHE A 47 -8.93 11.50 -4.26
N PHE A 48 -9.21 10.21 -4.34
CA PHE A 48 -9.46 9.34 -3.19
C PHE A 48 -8.48 8.20 -3.22
N THR A 49 -7.95 7.81 -2.07
CA THR A 49 -7.42 6.47 -1.87
C THR A 49 -8.40 5.70 -1.00
N GLY A 50 -8.43 4.38 -1.18
CA GLY A 50 -9.17 3.52 -0.28
C GLY A 50 -9.21 2.07 -0.74
N ARG A 51 -9.65 1.19 0.16
CA ARG A 51 -9.80 -0.23 -0.13
C ARG A 51 -10.96 -0.50 -1.10
N PRO A 52 -10.95 -1.63 -1.84
CA PRO A 52 -11.94 -1.91 -2.89
C PRO A 52 -13.41 -1.86 -2.47
N HIS A 53 -13.74 -2.01 -1.19
CA HIS A 53 -15.12 -2.08 -0.72
C HIS A 53 -15.87 -0.73 -0.78
N VAL A 54 -15.18 0.42 -0.77
CA VAL A 54 -15.85 1.74 -0.96
C VAL A 54 -16.13 2.08 -2.42
N LYS A 55 -15.76 1.20 -3.36
CA LYS A 55 -15.90 1.45 -4.80
C LYS A 55 -17.36 1.74 -5.19
N GLU A 56 -18.31 0.98 -4.67
CA GLU A 56 -19.72 1.12 -5.01
C GLU A 56 -20.28 2.47 -4.55
N ASP A 57 -19.92 2.90 -3.34
CA ASP A 57 -20.25 4.23 -2.82
C ASP A 57 -19.66 5.32 -3.71
N ILE A 58 -18.38 5.23 -4.08
CA ILE A 58 -17.76 6.22 -5.00
C ILE A 58 -18.51 6.28 -6.33
N GLN A 59 -18.81 5.15 -6.95
CA GLN A 59 -19.48 5.10 -8.25
C GLN A 59 -20.91 5.67 -8.19
N ARG A 60 -21.59 5.53 -7.05
CA ARG A 60 -22.93 6.10 -6.83
C ARG A 60 -22.93 7.63 -6.84
N TYR A 61 -21.91 8.26 -6.24
CA TYR A 61 -21.82 9.73 -6.16
C TYR A 61 -21.03 10.35 -7.32
N PHE A 62 -20.04 9.62 -7.85
CA PHE A 62 -19.14 10.04 -8.92
C PHE A 62 -19.13 9.00 -10.04
N SER A 63 -20.21 8.93 -10.81
CA SER A 63 -20.37 7.95 -11.90
C SER A 63 -19.30 8.06 -13.00
N ARG A 64 -18.61 9.20 -13.10
CA ARG A 64 -17.51 9.45 -14.05
C ARG A 64 -16.11 9.36 -13.40
N ALA A 65 -16.02 8.94 -12.14
CA ALA A 65 -14.74 8.77 -11.46
C ALA A 65 -13.90 7.71 -12.19
N ILE A 66 -12.62 8.02 -12.36
CA ILE A 66 -11.63 7.05 -12.85
C ILE A 66 -11.15 6.26 -11.64
N LEU A 67 -11.34 4.95 -11.67
CA LEU A 67 -10.79 4.05 -10.68
C LEU A 67 -9.45 3.50 -11.17
N LEU A 68 -8.39 3.77 -10.42
CA LEU A 68 -7.06 3.24 -10.70
C LEU A 68 -6.70 2.20 -9.63
N PRO A 69 -6.80 0.88 -9.94
CA PRO A 69 -6.33 -0.13 -9.01
C PRO A 69 -4.80 -0.08 -8.93
N ILE A 70 -4.27 0.16 -7.74
CA ILE A 70 -2.83 0.10 -7.46
C ILE A 70 -2.57 -1.21 -6.74
N ARG A 71 -1.83 -2.11 -7.40
CA ARG A 71 -1.39 -3.38 -6.82
C ARG A 71 0.03 -3.65 -7.31
N PRO A 72 0.94 -4.06 -6.42
CA PRO A 72 2.25 -4.51 -6.86
C PRO A 72 2.08 -5.81 -7.64
N ASN A 73 2.87 -5.97 -8.69
CA ASN A 73 3.06 -7.26 -9.33
C ASN A 73 4.31 -7.97 -8.76
N THR A 74 4.57 -9.19 -9.20
CA THR A 74 5.73 -9.98 -8.77
C THR A 74 7.05 -9.27 -9.07
N ASP A 75 7.18 -8.60 -10.22
CA ASP A 75 8.40 -7.88 -10.60
C ASP A 75 8.66 -6.66 -9.68
N ASP A 76 7.60 -5.94 -9.28
CA ASP A 76 7.69 -4.84 -8.31
C ASP A 76 8.19 -5.35 -6.95
N ILE A 77 7.69 -6.52 -6.51
CA ILE A 77 8.09 -7.17 -5.26
C ILE A 77 9.55 -7.65 -5.36
N THR A 78 9.91 -8.34 -6.44
CA THR A 78 11.27 -8.83 -6.66
C THR A 78 12.27 -7.67 -6.69
N SER A 79 11.98 -6.62 -7.46
CA SER A 79 12.83 -5.42 -7.54
C SER A 79 13.01 -4.75 -6.17
N TYR A 80 11.93 -4.69 -5.37
CA TYR A 80 12.00 -4.15 -4.02
C TYR A 80 12.88 -5.01 -3.10
N VAL A 81 12.69 -6.33 -3.10
CA VAL A 81 13.45 -7.25 -2.26
C VAL A 81 14.93 -7.19 -2.64
N GLU A 82 15.27 -7.25 -3.93
CA GLU A 82 16.64 -7.11 -4.41
C GLU A 82 17.28 -5.79 -3.96
N MET A 83 16.59 -4.67 -4.15
CA MET A 83 17.05 -3.36 -3.69
C MET A 83 17.30 -3.33 -2.18
N ARG A 84 16.44 -3.99 -1.39
CA ARG A 84 16.55 -4.05 0.06
C ARG A 84 17.71 -4.94 0.51
N LEU A 85 17.90 -6.10 -0.12
CA LEU A 85 19.01 -7.03 0.12
C LEU A 85 20.36 -6.41 -0.26
N ALA A 86 20.43 -5.64 -1.34
CA ALA A 86 21.65 -4.92 -1.74
C ALA A 86 22.09 -3.86 -0.73
N ARG A 87 21.21 -3.44 0.17
CA ARG A 87 21.46 -2.48 1.27
C ARG A 87 21.61 -3.15 2.63
N ASP A 88 21.81 -4.45 2.65
CA ASP A 88 22.03 -5.20 3.89
C ASP A 88 23.26 -4.69 4.63
N ALA A 89 23.12 -4.51 5.95
CA ALA A 89 24.20 -4.06 6.82
C ALA A 89 25.18 -5.19 7.18
N GLU A 90 24.75 -6.45 7.02
CA GLU A 90 25.52 -7.64 7.42
C GLU A 90 25.73 -8.59 6.22
N PRO A 91 26.59 -8.22 5.23
CA PRO A 91 26.79 -9.01 4.02
C PRO A 91 27.34 -10.42 4.30
N GLU A 92 28.16 -10.59 5.34
CA GLU A 92 28.67 -11.90 5.78
C GLU A 92 27.56 -12.83 6.30
N ALA A 93 26.42 -12.27 6.70
CA ALA A 93 25.24 -13.02 7.09
C ALA A 93 24.35 -13.38 5.88
N MET A 94 24.82 -13.20 4.64
CA MET A 94 24.08 -13.49 3.42
C MET A 94 24.94 -14.27 2.43
N ASN A 95 24.48 -15.45 2.00
CA ASN A 95 25.10 -16.19 0.90
C ASN A 95 24.18 -16.25 -0.32
N GLU A 96 24.73 -16.52 -1.50
CA GLU A 96 23.99 -16.53 -2.78
C GLU A 96 22.74 -17.43 -2.72
N ASN A 97 22.87 -18.61 -2.10
CA ASN A 97 21.74 -19.52 -1.92
C ASN A 97 20.62 -18.91 -1.06
N LEU A 98 20.97 -18.28 0.06
CA LEU A 98 19.98 -17.63 0.94
C LEU A 98 19.34 -16.42 0.25
N LEU A 99 20.12 -15.64 -0.50
CA LEU A 99 19.61 -14.51 -1.28
C LEU A 99 18.55 -14.98 -2.28
N ALA A 100 18.87 -16.03 -3.06
CA ALA A 100 17.92 -16.62 -4.01
C ALA A 100 16.69 -17.19 -3.30
N ASP A 101 16.87 -17.87 -2.17
CA ASP A 101 15.78 -18.41 -1.36
C ASP A 101 14.84 -17.30 -0.86
N ILE A 102 15.38 -16.16 -0.41
CA ILE A 102 14.59 -15.00 0.05
C ILE A 102 13.80 -14.40 -1.11
N ILE A 103 14.45 -14.08 -2.22
CA ILE A 103 13.78 -13.46 -3.39
C ILE A 103 12.63 -14.35 -3.84
N ARG A 104 12.88 -15.64 -4.04
CA ARG A 104 11.87 -16.61 -4.47
C ARG A 104 10.73 -16.70 -3.46
N THR A 105 11.03 -16.93 -2.19
CA THR A 105 10.01 -17.16 -1.16
C THR A 105 9.14 -15.92 -0.92
N ILE A 106 9.76 -14.73 -0.83
CA ILE A 106 8.99 -13.49 -0.60
C ILE A 106 8.13 -13.14 -1.81
N SER A 107 8.69 -13.25 -3.03
CA SER A 107 7.99 -12.87 -4.27
C SER A 107 6.86 -13.84 -4.64
N GLU A 108 6.98 -15.12 -4.28
CA GLU A 108 6.00 -16.15 -4.64
C GLU A 108 4.97 -16.46 -3.54
N GLN A 109 5.33 -16.29 -2.26
CA GLN A 109 4.57 -16.92 -1.17
C GLN A 109 3.96 -15.96 -0.13
N ILE A 110 4.47 -14.73 0.03
CA ILE A 110 4.17 -13.95 1.23
C ILE A 110 2.90 -13.09 1.11
N SER A 111 2.74 -12.22 0.10
CA SER A 111 1.49 -11.48 -0.13
C SER A 111 1.61 -10.48 -1.29
N ASP A 112 0.49 -10.14 -1.92
CA ASP A 112 0.34 -8.93 -2.76
C ASP A 112 0.37 -7.62 -1.94
N ILE A 113 0.46 -7.71 -0.61
CA ILE A 113 0.55 -6.54 0.28
C ILE A 113 2.02 -6.16 0.47
N PHE A 114 2.42 -5.07 -0.17
CA PHE A 114 3.79 -4.54 -0.13
C PHE A 114 4.31 -4.27 1.30
N LEU A 115 3.42 -3.87 2.22
CA LEU A 115 3.79 -3.70 3.63
C LEU A 115 4.26 -5.01 4.27
N LEU A 116 3.60 -6.14 3.97
CA LEU A 116 4.01 -7.45 4.49
C LEU A 116 5.35 -7.88 3.89
N VAL A 117 5.55 -7.67 2.59
CA VAL A 117 6.85 -7.89 1.91
C VAL A 117 7.96 -7.12 2.63
N SER A 118 7.73 -5.83 2.93
CA SER A 118 8.69 -4.99 3.66
C SER A 118 8.99 -5.51 5.06
N ILE A 119 7.96 -5.80 5.86
CA ILE A 119 8.12 -6.32 7.23
C ILE A 119 8.87 -7.66 7.22
N CYS A 120 8.52 -8.57 6.30
CA CYS A 120 9.17 -9.87 6.19
C CYS A 120 10.65 -9.72 5.83
N THR A 121 10.96 -8.92 4.81
CA THR A 121 12.34 -8.66 4.38
C THR A 121 13.15 -8.07 5.54
N ASP A 122 12.63 -7.03 6.21
CA ASP A 122 13.31 -6.35 7.31
C ASP A 122 13.51 -7.27 8.52
N THR A 123 12.53 -8.13 8.82
CA THR A 123 12.62 -9.09 9.92
C THR A 123 13.68 -10.16 9.66
N ILE A 124 13.88 -10.57 8.40
CA ILE A 124 14.98 -11.46 8.01
C ILE A 124 16.31 -10.71 8.14
N LEU A 125 16.43 -9.53 7.53
CA LEU A 125 17.66 -8.74 7.53
C LEU A 125 18.10 -8.32 8.94
N GLY A 126 17.17 -8.14 9.87
CA GLY A 126 17.45 -7.87 11.29
C GLY A 126 18.08 -9.05 12.06
N ARG A 127 18.35 -10.19 11.42
CA ARG A 127 19.13 -11.29 11.99
C ARG A 127 20.60 -11.18 11.57
N VAL A 128 21.50 -11.49 12.49
CA VAL A 128 22.96 -11.25 12.33
C VAL A 128 23.73 -12.48 11.86
N THR A 129 23.08 -13.63 11.67
CA THR A 129 23.73 -14.83 11.14
C THR A 129 22.90 -15.49 10.04
N ILE A 130 23.58 -16.14 9.09
CA ILE A 130 22.95 -16.90 8.00
C ILE A 130 21.93 -17.91 8.56
N HIS A 131 22.29 -18.61 9.64
CA HIS A 131 21.41 -19.60 10.25
C HIS A 131 20.11 -18.98 10.78
N GLN A 132 20.19 -17.85 11.48
CA GLN A 132 19.01 -17.15 11.99
C GLN A 132 18.11 -16.62 10.86
N ARG A 133 18.71 -16.12 9.76
CA ARG A 133 17.99 -15.67 8.58
C ARG A 133 17.24 -16.80 7.89
N ARG A 134 17.92 -17.93 7.63
CA ARG A 134 17.31 -19.15 7.08
C ARG A 134 16.15 -19.63 7.92
N ARG A 135 16.37 -19.76 9.23
CA ARG A 135 15.30 -20.19 10.16
C ARG A 135 14.11 -19.24 10.11
N LYS A 136 14.35 -17.93 10.06
CA LYS A 136 13.25 -16.95 10.01
C LYS A 136 12.48 -17.01 8.68
N LEU A 137 13.18 -17.20 7.56
CA LEU A 137 12.55 -17.43 6.26
C LEU A 137 11.66 -18.68 6.27
N GLU A 138 12.14 -19.79 6.83
CA GLU A 138 11.37 -21.03 6.97
C GLU A 138 10.13 -20.88 7.87
N GLU A 139 10.25 -20.16 8.99
CA GLU A 139 9.12 -19.84 9.87
C GLU A 139 8.03 -19.06 9.12
N MET A 140 8.43 -18.09 8.30
CA MET A 140 7.51 -17.29 7.48
C MET A 140 6.85 -18.11 6.38
N ALA A 141 7.62 -18.92 5.65
CA ALA A 141 7.10 -19.78 4.57
C ALA A 141 6.06 -20.81 5.09
N LYS A 142 6.18 -21.24 6.35
CA LYS A 142 5.23 -22.14 7.02
C LYS A 142 3.99 -21.44 7.58
N GLY A 143 3.85 -20.12 7.41
CA GLY A 143 2.73 -19.33 7.94
C GLY A 143 2.82 -19.01 9.45
N ASN A 144 3.88 -19.46 10.13
CA ASN A 144 4.06 -19.28 11.58
C ASN A 144 4.82 -18.00 11.95
N GLY A 145 5.36 -17.28 10.96
CA GLY A 145 6.26 -16.14 11.19
C GLY A 145 5.59 -14.78 11.41
N LEU A 146 4.29 -14.64 11.14
CA LEU A 146 3.53 -13.37 11.14
C LEU A 146 2.72 -13.13 12.42
N SER A 147 2.72 -14.06 13.39
CA SER A 147 1.94 -13.98 14.63
C SER A 147 2.40 -12.91 15.64
N GLY A 148 3.20 -11.93 15.21
CA GLY A 148 3.74 -10.87 16.06
C GLY A 148 3.84 -9.51 15.39
N ALA A 149 3.20 -9.32 14.23
CA ALA A 149 3.20 -8.04 13.49
C ALA A 149 1.78 -7.54 13.15
N CYS A 150 0.77 -8.01 13.88
CA CYS A 150 -0.59 -7.47 13.89
C CYS A 150 -0.99 -7.17 15.33
#